data_AF-A0A1G9SG13-F1
#
_entry.id   AF-A0A1G9SG13-F1
#
_cell.length_a   1.000
_cell.length_b   1.000
_cell.length_c   1.000
_cell.angle_alpha   90.00
_cell.angle_beta   90.00
_cell.angle_gamma   90.00
#
_symmetry.space_group_name_H-M   'P 1'
#
loop_
_entity.id
_entity.type
_entity.pdbx_description
1 polymer ?
#
loop_
_entity_poly.entity_id
_entity_poly.type
_entity_poly.pdbx_seq_one_letter_code
_entity_poly.pdbx_strand_id
1 'polypeptide(L)'
;MDENVEVALRFTAAQLAAATAGIHLWIGLRPLLLYAQVGEPLTDPRQALFVLSSLAVLVGIGLAAYGLRRDYVYGLGIVIALTYIVGWLLLGGHPEGNEVIAYAWESTGHTHGSTLGTLVEHLFGSIWLVTTKTIETVLLAILLVLLYHERFGDDTPDGAADDTPDGAADDTPDGDAEAAP
;
A
#
# COMPACT_ATOMS: atom_id res chain seq x y z
N MET A 1 2.39 1.30 -17.65
CA MET A 1 2.12 -0.10 -17.22
C MET A 1 0.96 -0.61 -18.05
N ASP A 2 0.96 -1.87 -18.51
CA ASP A 2 -0.21 -2.37 -19.24
C ASP A 2 -1.43 -2.55 -18.30
N GLU A 3 -2.63 -2.54 -18.89
CA GLU A 3 -3.90 -2.56 -18.15
C GLU A 3 -4.05 -3.86 -17.32
N ASN A 4 -3.61 -5.00 -17.84
CA ASN A 4 -3.74 -6.29 -17.17
C ASN A 4 -2.89 -6.34 -15.89
N VAL A 5 -1.66 -5.84 -15.96
CA VAL A 5 -0.75 -5.73 -14.80
C VAL A 5 -1.32 -4.74 -13.80
N GLU A 6 -1.85 -3.60 -14.25
CA GLU A 6 -2.48 -2.62 -13.36
C GLU A 6 -3.66 -3.20 -12.58
N VAL A 7 -4.56 -3.91 -13.27
CA VAL A 7 -5.71 -4.57 -12.67
C VAL A 7 -5.25 -5.65 -11.67
N ALA A 8 -4.27 -6.47 -12.06
CA ALA A 8 -3.73 -7.52 -11.20
C ALA A 8 -3.07 -6.95 -9.92
N LEU A 9 -2.31 -5.86 -10.04
CA LEU A 9 -1.69 -5.19 -8.89
C LEU A 9 -2.73 -4.57 -7.96
N ARG A 10 -3.76 -3.92 -8.50
CA ARG A 10 -4.85 -3.36 -7.68
C ARG A 10 -5.61 -4.44 -6.93
N PHE A 11 -5.94 -5.54 -7.61
CA PHE A 11 -6.59 -6.68 -6.97
C PHE A 11 -5.71 -7.26 -5.87
N THR A 12 -4.42 -7.50 -6.15
CA THR A 12 -3.46 -8.01 -5.18
C THR A 12 -3.31 -7.07 -3.98
N ALA A 13 -3.21 -5.76 -4.21
CA ALA A 13 -3.13 -4.76 -3.16
C ALA A 13 -4.37 -4.78 -2.26
N ALA A 14 -5.57 -4.89 -2.83
CA ALA A 14 -6.81 -4.97 -2.06
C ALA A 14 -6.83 -6.23 -1.16
N GLN A 15 -6.40 -7.38 -1.68
CA GLN A 15 -6.33 -8.63 -0.93
C GLN A 15 -5.30 -8.55 0.22
N LEU A 16 -4.10 -8.03 -0.06
CA LEU A 16 -3.07 -7.84 0.95
C LEU A 16 -3.49 -6.82 2.01
N ALA A 17 -4.11 -5.71 1.61
CA ALA A 17 -4.64 -4.72 2.54
C ALA A 17 -5.74 -5.31 3.44
N ALA A 18 -6.64 -6.12 2.88
CA ALA A 18 -7.66 -6.83 3.67
C ALA A 18 -7.02 -7.82 4.64
N ALA A 19 -6.00 -8.57 4.21
CA ALA A 19 -5.25 -9.48 5.08
C ALA A 19 -4.54 -8.73 6.21
N THR A 20 -3.82 -7.64 5.91
CA THR A 20 -3.18 -6.76 6.89
C THR A 20 -4.21 -6.23 7.89
N ALA A 21 -5.36 -5.72 7.43
CA ALA A 21 -6.41 -5.23 8.31
C ALA A 21 -6.98 -6.34 9.20
N GLY A 22 -7.25 -7.53 8.65
CA GLY A 22 -7.78 -8.66 9.42
C GLY A 22 -6.83 -9.12 10.51
N ILE A 23 -5.53 -9.24 10.20
CA ILE A 23 -4.52 -9.65 11.18
C ILE A 23 -4.39 -8.62 12.31
N HIS A 24 -4.24 -7.34 11.98
CA HIS A 24 -4.10 -6.28 12.99
C HIS A 24 -5.39 -6.10 13.80
N LEU A 25 -6.56 -6.22 13.17
CA LEU A 25 -7.83 -6.18 13.88
C LEU A 25 -7.92 -7.33 14.88
N TRP A 26 -7.52 -8.54 14.50
CA TRP A 26 -7.49 -9.68 15.42
C TRP A 26 -6.54 -9.45 16.60
N ILE A 27 -5.33 -8.94 16.32
CA ILE A 27 -4.32 -8.62 17.33
C ILE A 27 -4.87 -7.59 18.34
N GLY A 28 -5.46 -6.50 17.88
CA GLY A 28 -5.95 -5.42 18.74
C GLY A 28 -7.29 -5.71 19.42
N LEU A 29 -8.24 -6.32 18.71
CA LEU A 29 -9.61 -6.47 19.19
C LEU A 29 -9.69 -7.47 20.35
N ARG A 30 -8.96 -8.59 20.28
CA ARG A 30 -9.03 -9.63 21.32
C ARG A 30 -8.61 -9.10 22.70
N PRO A 31 -7.46 -8.41 22.88
CA PRO A 31 -7.09 -7.78 24.15
C PRO A 31 -8.06 -6.69 24.60
N LEU A 32 -8.55 -5.84 23.69
CA LEU A 32 -9.52 -4.80 24.05
C LEU A 32 -10.82 -5.38 24.61
N LEU A 33 -11.33 -6.46 23.99
CA LEU A 33 -12.51 -7.17 24.49
C LEU A 33 -12.25 -7.76 25.88
N LEU A 34 -11.05 -8.30 26.13
CA LEU A 34 -10.68 -8.79 27.45
C LEU A 34 -10.65 -7.66 28.48
N TYR A 35 -9.99 -6.53 28.21
CA TYR A 35 -10.00 -5.37 29.11
C TYR A 35 -11.42 -4.93 29.46
N ALA A 36 -12.29 -4.82 28.45
CA ALA A 36 -13.70 -4.46 28.64
C ALA A 36 -14.48 -5.51 29.44
N GLN A 37 -14.22 -6.80 29.24
CA GLN A 37 -14.89 -7.89 29.94
C GLN A 37 -14.52 -7.97 31.42
N VAL A 38 -13.25 -7.75 31.75
CA VAL A 38 -12.77 -7.82 33.14
C VAL A 38 -12.82 -6.48 33.88
N GLY A 39 -13.18 -5.38 33.19
CA GLY A 39 -13.28 -4.05 33.77
C GLY A 39 -11.92 -3.40 34.09
N GLU A 40 -10.87 -3.87 33.44
CA GLU A 40 -9.50 -3.34 33.62
C GLU A 40 -9.27 -2.14 32.67
N PRO A 41 -8.48 -1.14 33.09
CA PRO A 41 -8.12 -0.03 32.24
C PRO A 41 -7.26 -0.50 31.06
N LEU A 42 -7.29 0.27 29.97
CA LEU A 42 -6.42 0.05 28.82
C LEU A 42 -4.96 0.29 29.22
N THR A 43 -4.20 -0.80 29.40
CA THR A 43 -2.78 -0.73 29.78
C THR A 43 -1.85 -0.66 28.57
N ASP A 44 -2.24 -1.26 27.43
CA ASP A 44 -1.48 -1.18 26.18
C ASP A 44 -2.25 -0.38 25.12
N PRO A 45 -1.88 0.88 24.85
CA PRO A 45 -2.57 1.72 23.87
C PRO A 45 -2.45 1.20 22.42
N ARG A 46 -1.48 0.33 22.13
CA ARG A 46 -1.29 -0.24 20.78
C ARG A 46 -2.51 -1.04 20.34
N GLN A 47 -3.22 -1.67 21.29
CA GLN A 47 -4.39 -2.50 20.99
C GLN A 47 -5.51 -1.68 20.35
N ALA A 48 -5.76 -0.47 20.88
CA ALA A 48 -6.71 0.48 20.29
C ALA A 48 -6.25 0.97 18.91
N LEU A 49 -4.95 1.30 18.78
CA LEU A 49 -4.39 1.77 17.52
C LEU A 49 -4.54 0.72 16.41
N PHE A 50 -4.25 -0.56 16.69
CA PHE A 50 -4.43 -1.64 15.73
C PHE A 50 -5.87 -1.80 15.26
N VAL A 51 -6.85 -1.66 16.14
CA VAL A 51 -8.27 -1.71 15.76
C VAL A 51 -8.62 -0.53 14.87
N LEU A 52 -8.29 0.70 15.29
CA LEU A 52 -8.63 1.91 14.55
C LEU A 52 -7.97 1.94 13.17
N SER A 53 -6.69 1.57 13.09
CA SER A 53 -5.97 1.52 11.81
C SER A 53 -6.52 0.42 10.89
N SER A 54 -6.92 -0.73 11.43
CA SER A 54 -7.53 -1.80 10.62
C SER A 54 -8.87 -1.38 10.04
N LEU A 55 -9.72 -0.70 10.84
CA LEU A 55 -10.96 -0.12 10.36
C LEU A 55 -10.70 0.94 9.28
N ALA A 56 -9.68 1.79 9.46
CA ALA A 56 -9.29 2.78 8.46
C ALA A 56 -8.85 2.13 7.13
N VAL A 57 -8.12 1.01 7.17
CA VAL A 57 -7.74 0.25 5.96
C VAL A 57 -8.98 -0.32 5.27
N LEU A 58 -9.90 -0.94 6.01
CA LEU A 58 -11.14 -1.47 5.43
C LEU A 58 -12.00 -0.37 4.79
N VAL A 59 -12.10 0.79 5.44
CA VAL A 59 -12.75 1.98 4.87
C VAL A 59 -12.02 2.44 3.61
N GLY A 60 -10.68 2.48 3.62
CA GLY A 60 -9.87 2.83 2.46
C GLY A 60 -10.12 1.92 1.24
N ILE A 61 -10.22 0.61 1.47
CA ILE A 61 -10.60 -0.36 0.43
C ILE A 61 -12.00 -0.05 -0.12
N GLY A 62 -12.97 0.21 0.77
CA GLY A 62 -14.32 0.60 0.37
C GLY A 62 -14.33 1.89 -0.45
N LEU A 63 -13.63 2.94 0.00
CA LEU A 63 -13.53 4.22 -0.71
C LEU A 63 -12.89 4.07 -2.09
N ALA A 64 -11.90 3.19 -2.23
CA ALA A 64 -11.31 2.85 -3.53
C ALA A 64 -12.36 2.24 -4.47
N ALA A 65 -13.19 1.33 -3.97
CA ALA A 65 -14.27 0.69 -4.73
C ALA A 65 -15.39 1.68 -5.12
N TYR A 66 -15.64 2.70 -4.29
CA TYR A 66 -16.58 3.79 -4.59
C TYR A 66 -16.03 4.88 -5.51
N GLY A 67 -14.80 4.72 -6.02
CA GLY A 67 -14.23 5.64 -7.00
C GLY A 67 -13.65 6.92 -6.39
N LEU A 68 -13.28 6.92 -5.10
CA LEU A 68 -12.44 7.98 -4.57
C LEU A 68 -11.13 8.03 -5.35
N ARG A 69 -10.56 9.23 -5.50
CA ARG A 69 -9.30 9.41 -6.21
C ARG A 69 -8.22 8.48 -5.67
N ARG A 70 -7.64 7.70 -6.58
CA ARG A 70 -6.73 6.59 -6.27
C ARG A 70 -5.44 7.05 -5.63
N ASP A 71 -4.92 8.20 -6.03
CA ASP A 71 -3.72 8.81 -5.46
C ASP A 71 -3.82 9.05 -3.94
N TYR A 72 -4.98 9.51 -3.45
CA TYR A 72 -5.20 9.66 -2.01
C TYR A 72 -5.33 8.32 -1.29
N VAL A 73 -6.04 7.36 -1.88
CA VAL A 73 -6.18 6.02 -1.30
C VAL A 73 -4.82 5.33 -1.16
N TYR A 74 -4.00 5.37 -2.21
CA TYR A 74 -2.66 4.78 -2.19
C TYR A 74 -1.75 5.52 -1.21
N GLY A 75 -1.76 6.85 -1.21
CA GLY A 75 -0.97 7.66 -0.28
C GLY A 75 -1.31 7.37 1.19
N LEU A 76 -2.60 7.32 1.55
CA LEU A 76 -3.02 6.98 2.90
C LEU A 76 -2.68 5.52 3.26
N GLY A 77 -2.86 4.59 2.32
CA GLY A 77 -2.46 3.19 2.49
C GLY A 77 -0.96 3.03 2.77
N ILE A 78 -0.11 3.79 2.07
CA ILE A 78 1.34 3.82 2.29
C ILE A 78 1.67 4.31 3.70
N VAL A 79 1.05 5.41 4.15
CA VAL A 79 1.27 5.96 5.50
C VAL A 79 0.92 4.92 6.56
N ILE A 80 -0.22 4.23 6.41
CA ILE A 80 -0.63 3.18 7.35
C ILE A 80 0.32 1.98 7.29
N ALA A 81 0.70 1.51 6.11
CA ALA A 81 1.62 0.39 5.95
C ALA A 81 3.01 0.69 6.58
N LEU A 82 3.54 1.88 6.34
CA LEU A 82 4.77 2.35 7.00
C LEU A 82 4.62 2.40 8.51
N THR A 83 3.45 2.81 9.02
CA THR A 83 3.18 2.83 10.46
C THR A 83 3.25 1.44 11.07
N TYR A 84 2.81 0.38 10.38
CA TYR A 84 2.96 -1.00 10.88
C TYR A 84 4.41 -1.50 10.88
N ILE A 85 5.18 -1.14 9.86
CA ILE A 85 6.59 -1.54 9.75
C ILE A 85 7.43 -0.80 10.80
N VAL A 86 7.37 0.54 10.81
CA VAL A 86 8.08 1.38 11.77
C VAL A 86 7.56 1.14 13.19
N GLY A 87 6.25 0.99 13.36
CA GLY A 87 5.64 0.67 14.64
C GLY A 87 6.13 -0.66 15.20
N TRP A 88 6.34 -1.68 14.35
CA TRP A 88 6.97 -2.92 14.80
C TRP A 88 8.43 -2.70 15.21
N LEU A 89 9.22 -1.95 14.44
CA LEU A 89 10.60 -1.64 14.81
C LEU A 89 10.65 -0.97 16.20
N LEU A 90 9.81 0.04 16.41
CA LEU A 90 9.85 0.88 17.60
C LEU A 90 9.13 0.30 18.82
N LEU A 91 8.10 -0.51 18.60
CA LEU A 91 7.20 -1.00 19.66
C LEU A 91 6.99 -2.52 19.65
N GLY A 92 7.67 -3.27 18.79
CA GLY A 92 7.47 -4.72 18.62
C GLY A 92 8.35 -5.60 19.50
N GLY A 93 9.19 -5.01 20.35
CA GLY A 93 10.05 -5.75 21.28
C GLY A 93 9.29 -6.40 22.43
N HIS A 94 10.04 -7.12 23.27
CA HIS A 94 9.53 -7.74 24.49
C HIS A 94 9.87 -6.84 25.70
N PRO A 95 8.91 -6.15 26.31
CA PRO A 95 9.18 -5.31 27.47
C PRO A 95 9.73 -6.12 28.65
N GLU A 96 10.75 -5.60 29.33
CA GLU A 96 11.30 -6.21 30.55
C GLU A 96 10.90 -5.40 31.80
N GLY A 97 10.65 -6.08 32.91
CA GLY A 97 10.30 -5.45 34.18
C GLY A 97 8.99 -4.64 34.12
N ASN A 98 9.09 -3.33 34.33
CA ASN A 98 7.93 -2.41 34.38
C ASN A 98 7.72 -1.64 33.06
N GLU A 99 8.42 -2.02 31.99
CA GLU A 99 8.29 -1.37 30.69
C GLU A 99 6.99 -1.77 30.00
N VAL A 100 6.37 -0.81 29.31
CA VAL A 100 5.14 -1.04 28.52
C VAL A 100 5.48 -1.30 27.05
N ILE A 101 6.62 -0.79 26.59
CA ILE A 101 7.07 -0.80 25.18
C ILE A 101 8.58 -1.08 25.15
N ALA A 102 9.01 -1.92 24.21
CA ALA A 102 10.42 -2.18 23.93
C ALA A 102 10.66 -2.20 22.41
N TYR A 103 11.91 -1.96 22.01
CA TYR A 103 12.32 -1.96 20.61
C TYR A 103 12.49 -3.39 20.09
N ALA A 104 12.19 -3.64 18.81
CA ALA A 104 12.34 -4.97 18.22
C ALA A 104 13.80 -5.45 18.12
N TRP A 105 14.76 -4.54 18.22
CA TRP A 105 16.20 -4.84 18.14
C TRP A 105 16.88 -4.91 19.52
N GLU A 106 16.12 -4.77 20.60
CA GLU A 106 16.64 -4.87 21.95
C GLU A 106 16.79 -6.33 22.37
N SER A 107 17.95 -6.71 22.91
CA SER A 107 18.20 -8.07 23.37
C SER A 107 17.74 -8.23 24.81
N THR A 108 16.83 -9.18 25.05
CA THR A 108 16.51 -9.66 26.39
C THR A 108 17.71 -10.46 26.93
N GLY A 109 18.70 -9.78 27.54
CA GLY A 109 19.84 -10.40 28.23
C GLY A 109 21.25 -9.88 27.87
N HIS A 110 22.25 -10.35 28.63
CA HIS A 110 23.69 -9.99 28.56
C HIS A 110 24.43 -10.48 27.30
N THR A 111 23.77 -10.64 26.16
CA THR A 111 24.38 -11.13 24.93
C THR A 111 24.97 -9.97 24.12
N HIS A 112 26.29 -10.00 23.91
CA HIS A 112 27.05 -9.03 23.13
C HIS A 112 26.85 -9.21 21.60
N GLY A 113 25.61 -9.11 21.11
CA GLY A 113 25.26 -9.21 19.68
C GLY A 113 25.18 -7.85 18.99
N SER A 114 25.23 -7.84 17.65
CA SER A 114 24.96 -6.62 16.86
C SER A 114 23.46 -6.32 16.81
N THR A 115 23.06 -5.05 16.80
CA THR A 115 21.66 -4.60 16.69
C THR A 115 20.93 -5.22 15.49
N LEU A 116 21.60 -5.28 14.34
CA LEU A 116 21.03 -5.90 13.13
C LEU A 116 20.85 -7.41 13.32
N GLY A 117 21.82 -8.08 13.97
CA GLY A 117 21.70 -9.50 14.30
C GLY A 117 20.50 -9.79 15.20
N THR A 118 20.31 -8.99 16.26
CA THR A 118 19.15 -9.12 17.15
C THR A 118 17.83 -8.90 16.41
N LEU A 119 17.76 -7.88 15.55
CA LEU A 119 16.55 -7.61 14.76
C LEU A 119 16.21 -8.75 13.79
N VAL A 120 17.22 -9.31 13.12
CA VAL A 120 17.06 -10.46 12.23
C VAL A 120 16.59 -11.68 13.02
N GLU A 121 17.23 -11.97 14.15
CA GLU A 121 16.82 -13.07 15.03
C GLU A 121 15.37 -12.89 15.51
N HIS A 122 15.00 -11.67 15.92
CA HIS A 122 13.63 -11.34 16.33
C HIS A 122 12.63 -11.55 15.17
N LEU A 123 12.96 -11.08 13.97
CA LEU A 123 12.13 -11.23 12.78
C LEU A 123 11.86 -12.71 12.48
N PHE A 124 12.89 -13.56 12.54
CA PHE A 124 12.81 -14.99 12.22
C PHE A 124 12.42 -15.88 13.40
N GLY A 125 12.35 -15.34 14.62
CA GLY A 125 11.93 -16.07 15.82
C GLY A 125 10.47 -16.51 15.81
N SER A 126 9.65 -15.99 14.88
CA SER A 126 8.24 -16.35 14.73
C SER A 126 7.80 -16.34 13.28
N ILE A 127 7.23 -17.47 12.81
CA ILE A 127 6.64 -17.56 11.46
C ILE A 127 5.51 -16.55 11.24
N TRP A 128 4.78 -16.20 12.30
CA TRP A 128 3.75 -15.17 12.24
C TRP A 128 4.34 -13.80 11.96
N LEU A 129 5.45 -13.47 12.60
CA LEU A 129 6.12 -12.19 12.44
C LEU A 129 6.68 -12.07 11.02
N VAL A 130 7.39 -13.09 10.53
CA VAL A 130 7.83 -13.16 9.13
C VAL A 130 6.65 -12.95 8.17
N THR A 131 5.56 -13.70 8.36
CA THR A 131 4.38 -13.63 7.48
C THR A 131 3.77 -12.24 7.43
N THR A 132 3.55 -11.61 8.59
CA THR A 132 2.97 -10.26 8.65
C THR A 132 3.87 -9.22 7.99
N LYS A 133 5.18 -9.24 8.27
CA LYS A 133 6.11 -8.27 7.69
C LYS A 133 6.29 -8.47 6.18
N THR A 134 6.24 -9.71 5.69
CA THR A 134 6.21 -9.98 4.25
C THR A 134 4.96 -9.38 3.61
N ILE A 135 3.76 -9.65 4.15
CA ILE A 135 2.49 -9.11 3.62
C ILE A 135 2.51 -7.58 3.60
N GLU A 136 2.89 -6.94 4.69
CA GLU A 136 2.95 -5.48 4.82
C GLU A 136 3.96 -4.86 3.84
N THR A 137 5.14 -5.46 3.71
CA THR A 137 6.19 -4.94 2.83
C THR A 137 5.81 -5.08 1.36
N VAL A 138 5.22 -6.22 0.97
CA VAL A 138 4.73 -6.43 -0.40
C VAL A 138 3.57 -5.48 -0.72
N LEU A 139 2.64 -5.29 0.23
CA LEU A 139 1.57 -4.30 0.08
C LEU A 139 2.14 -2.88 -0.12
N LEU A 140 3.08 -2.47 0.73
CA LEU A 140 3.73 -1.17 0.64
C LEU A 140 4.40 -0.99 -0.73
N ALA A 141 5.14 -1.98 -1.21
CA ALA A 141 5.79 -1.94 -2.50
C ALA A 141 4.78 -1.76 -3.64
N ILE A 142 3.69 -2.54 -3.65
CA ILE A 142 2.64 -2.41 -4.68
C ILE A 142 1.98 -1.04 -4.63
N LEU A 143 1.64 -0.52 -3.44
CA LEU A 143 1.03 0.81 -3.30
C LEU A 143 1.95 1.92 -3.79
N LEU A 144 3.26 1.81 -3.55
CA LEU A 144 4.26 2.75 -4.07
C LEU A 144 4.32 2.71 -5.60
N VAL A 145 4.31 1.52 -6.22
CA VAL A 145 4.26 1.38 -7.68
C VAL A 145 2.98 1.99 -8.24
N LEU A 146 1.82 1.69 -7.65
CA LEU A 146 0.53 2.22 -8.09
C LEU A 146 0.46 3.74 -7.95
N LEU A 147 0.95 4.30 -6.83
CA LEU A 147 0.98 5.75 -6.62
C LEU A 147 1.93 6.45 -7.61
N TYR A 148 3.11 5.85 -7.86
CA TYR A 148 4.06 6.39 -8.84
C TYR A 148 3.44 6.45 -10.23
N HIS A 149 2.79 5.36 -10.67
CA HIS A 149 2.14 5.31 -11.99
C HIS A 149 1.00 6.34 -12.10
N GLU A 150 0.15 6.47 -11.06
CA GLU A 150 -0.94 7.44 -11.03
C GLU A 150 -0.46 8.91 -11.06
N ARG A 151 0.77 9.18 -10.59
CA ARG A 151 1.34 10.54 -10.50
C ARG A 151 2.19 10.94 -11.68
N PHE A 152 2.87 9.98 -12.32
CA PHE A 152 3.92 10.23 -13.30
C PHE A 152 3.77 9.41 -14.60
N GLY A 153 2.70 8.61 -14.73
CA GLY A 153 2.47 7.76 -15.91
C GLY A 153 2.02 8.51 -17.17
N ASP A 154 1.61 9.79 -17.04
CA ASP A 154 1.03 10.60 -18.13
C ASP A 154 2.06 11.45 -18.92
N ASP A 155 3.37 11.30 -18.70
CA ASP A 155 4.40 12.11 -19.36
C ASP A 155 4.78 11.67 -20.79
N THR A 156 3.97 10.83 -21.45
CA THR A 156 4.12 10.60 -22.90
C THR A 156 3.29 11.66 -23.62
N PRO A 157 3.89 12.61 -24.38
CA PRO A 157 3.14 13.53 -25.23
C PRO A 157 2.55 12.77 -26.42
N ASP A 158 1.55 11.94 -26.17
CA ASP A 158 0.68 11.36 -27.19
C ASP A 158 -0.33 12.44 -27.61
N GLY A 159 0.17 13.41 -28.37
CA GLY A 159 -0.60 14.58 -28.80
C GLY A 159 -0.05 15.34 -29.99
N ALA A 160 1.03 14.87 -30.63
CA ALA A 160 1.35 15.26 -32.00
C ALA A 160 0.55 14.35 -32.96
N ALA A 161 -0.77 14.42 -32.88
CA ALA A 161 -1.63 13.95 -33.94
C ALA A 161 -1.43 14.90 -35.13
N ASP A 162 -0.48 14.54 -35.99
CA ASP A 162 -0.62 14.50 -37.44
C ASP A 162 -1.69 15.43 -38.04
N ASP A 163 -1.44 16.75 -38.00
CA ASP A 163 -2.04 17.70 -38.95
C ASP A 163 -1.37 17.48 -40.32
N THR A 164 -1.61 16.32 -40.93
CA THR A 164 -1.42 16.16 -42.37
C THR A 164 -2.75 16.51 -43.02
N PRO A 165 -2.88 17.67 -43.71
CA PRO A 165 -4.04 17.93 -44.53
C PRO A 165 -4.01 16.90 -45.67
N ASP A 166 -4.96 15.97 -45.68
CA ASP A 166 -5.16 15.05 -46.79
C ASP A 166 -5.18 15.86 -48.09
N GLY A 167 -4.23 15.50 -48.97
CA GLY A 167 -3.95 16.19 -50.21
C GLY A 167 -5.19 16.25 -51.11
N ALA A 168 -5.75 17.45 -51.26
CA ALA A 168 -6.49 17.81 -52.45
C ALA A 168 -5.49 18.06 -53.59
N ALA A 169 -5.07 16.98 -54.23
CA ALA A 169 -4.35 17.02 -55.50
C ALA A 169 -4.91 15.89 -56.38
N ASP A 170 -6.05 16.15 -57.02
CA ASP A 170 -6.40 15.46 -58.26
C ASP A 170 -6.28 16.48 -59.39
N ASP A 171 -5.10 16.47 -60.00
CA ASP A 171 -4.79 17.11 -61.27
C ASP A 171 -5.51 16.32 -62.38
N THR A 172 -6.53 16.92 -63.00
CA THR A 172 -6.93 16.56 -64.37
C THR A 172 -6.89 17.80 -65.26
N PRO A 173 -5.86 17.96 -66.10
CA PRO A 173 -5.87 18.89 -67.22
C PRO A 173 -6.20 18.20 -68.55
N ASP A 174 -6.91 18.97 -69.39
CA ASP A 174 -7.18 18.83 -70.84
C ASP A 174 -8.09 17.65 -71.29
N GLY A 175 -9.09 17.80 -72.17
CA GLY A 175 -9.52 18.89 -73.05
C GLY A 175 -10.79 18.42 -73.82
N ASP A 176 -11.20 19.20 -74.81
CA ASP A 176 -12.27 18.95 -75.80
C ASP A 176 -13.65 19.57 -75.50
N ALA A 177 -13.75 20.88 -75.73
CA ALA A 177 -14.99 21.47 -76.22
C ALA A 177 -14.71 22.12 -77.58
N GLU A 178 -14.99 21.34 -78.62
CA GLU A 178 -15.11 21.79 -80.01
C GLU A 178 -16.10 22.96 -80.13
N ALA A 179 -15.72 23.92 -80.95
CA ALA A 179 -16.58 24.97 -81.47
C ALA A 179 -17.43 24.46 -82.64
N ALA A 180 -18.66 24.99 -82.76
CA ALA A 180 -19.33 25.50 -83.98
C ALA A 180 -20.85 25.19 -83.99
N PRO A 181 -21.66 25.85 -84.86
CA PRO A 181 -21.51 27.14 -85.56
C PRO A 181 -22.51 28.22 -85.12
#